data_AF-A0AAE1H8U1-F1
#
_entry.id   AF-A0AAE1H8U1-F1
#
_cell.length_a   1.000
_cell.length_b   1.000
_cell.length_c   1.000
_cell.angle_alpha   90.00
_cell.angle_beta   90.00
_cell.angle_gamma   90.00
#
_symmetry.space_group_name_H-M   'P 1'
#
loop_
_entity.id
_entity.type
_entity.pdbx_description
1 polymer ?
#
loop_
_entity_poly.entity_id
_entity_poly.type
_entity_poly.pdbx_seq_one_letter_code
_entity_poly.pdbx_strand_id
1 'polypeptide(L)' 'MNCVTDVSPPAVPPDILDYPTSTDMVVREFSNVTLRCAANGSPRPNITWRREYGALLQLPDGREGE' A
#
# COMPACT_ATOMS: atom_id res chain seq x y z
N MET A 1 0.71 8.67 -3.37
CA MET A 1 1.29 7.62 -2.48
C MET A 1 1.17 6.31 -3.23
N ASN A 2 2.19 5.47 -3.20
CA ASN A 2 2.23 4.21 -3.93
C ASN A 2 2.18 3.04 -2.95
N CYS A 3 1.41 2.02 -3.28
CA CYS A 3 1.41 0.76 -2.55
C CYS A 3 2.58 -0.12 -3.04
N VAL A 4 3.26 -0.81 -2.12
CA VAL A 4 4.31 -1.80 -2.43
C VAL A 4 4.26 -3.00 -1.47
N THR A 5 4.81 -4.12 -1.93
CA THR A 5 4.84 -5.41 -1.23
C THR A 5 6.27 -5.95 -1.15
N ASP A 6 6.61 -6.61 -0.04
CA ASP A 6 7.89 -7.30 0.15
C ASP A 6 7.88 -8.72 -0.46
N VAL A 7 8.99 -9.18 -1.05
CA VAL A 7 9.10 -10.46 -1.77
C VAL A 7 10.03 -11.41 -1.03
N SER A 8 9.52 -12.56 -0.56
CA SER A 8 10.31 -13.62 0.09
C SER A 8 10.12 -14.98 -0.63
N PRO A 9 11.16 -15.60 -1.23
CA PRO A 9 11.05 -16.91 -1.90
C PRO A 9 11.19 -18.12 -0.93
N PRO A 10 10.64 -19.33 -1.23
CA PRO A 10 9.89 -19.76 -2.42
C PRO A 10 8.40 -19.44 -2.29
N ALA A 11 7.88 -18.59 -3.16
CA ALA A 11 6.57 -17.97 -2.99
C ALA A 11 5.97 -17.52 -4.33
N VAL A 12 4.64 -17.53 -4.43
CA VAL A 12 3.92 -16.80 -5.47
C VAL A 12 4.18 -15.31 -5.23
N PRO A 13 4.77 -14.60 -6.21
CA PRO A 13 5.11 -13.19 -6.02
C PRO A 13 3.84 -12.38 -5.76
N PRO A 14 3.96 -11.29 -4.99
CA PRO A 14 2.83 -10.41 -4.74
C PRO A 14 2.37 -9.70 -6.02
N ASP A 15 1.06 -9.68 -6.20
CA ASP A 15 0.36 -8.99 -7.29
C ASP A 15 -0.62 -7.97 -6.69
N ILE A 16 -0.46 -6.70 -7.05
CA ILE A 16 -1.33 -5.61 -6.58
C ILE A 16 -2.60 -5.64 -7.43
N LEU A 17 -3.75 -5.79 -6.78
CA LEU A 17 -5.03 -5.89 -7.46
C LEU A 17 -5.51 -4.49 -7.89
N ASP A 18 -5.83 -4.31 -9.16
CA ASP A 18 -6.40 -3.05 -9.67
C ASP A 18 -7.71 -2.67 -8.95
N TYR A 19 -8.53 -3.66 -8.60
CA TYR A 19 -9.71 -3.52 -7.76
C TYR A 19 -9.57 -4.47 -6.57
N PRO A 20 -9.65 -4.02 -5.30
CA PRO A 20 -10.17 -2.73 -4.79
C PRO A 20 -9.11 -1.68 -4.41
N THR A 21 -7.95 -1.63 -5.09
CA THR A 21 -6.91 -0.63 -4.79
C THR A 21 -7.31 0.76 -5.25
N SER A 22 -7.00 1.78 -4.45
CA SER A 22 -7.27 3.18 -4.78
C SER A 22 -6.40 3.64 -5.94
N THR A 23 -7.03 4.29 -6.93
CA THR A 23 -6.35 5.01 -8.02
C THR A 23 -6.06 6.45 -7.62
N ASP A 24 -5.56 7.26 -8.56
CA ASP A 24 -5.32 8.69 -8.34
C ASP A 24 -6.58 9.42 -7.86
N MET A 25 -6.42 10.25 -6.82
CA MET A 25 -7.49 11.02 -6.20
C MET A 25 -7.03 12.46 -5.98
N VAL A 26 -7.93 13.41 -6.26
CA VAL A 26 -7.75 14.83 -5.95
C VAL A 26 -8.66 15.20 -4.79
N VAL A 27 -8.07 15.68 -3.70
CA VAL A 27 -8.79 15.97 -2.45
C VAL A 27 -8.46 17.39 -2.01
N ARG A 28 -9.40 18.05 -1.34
CA ARG A 28 -9.23 19.44 -0.89
C ARG A 28 -8.24 19.51 0.27
N GLU A 29 -7.58 20.65 0.42
CA GLU A 29 -6.78 20.92 1.61
C GLU A 29 -7.64 20.80 2.88
N PHE A 30 -7.04 20.33 3.97
CA PHE A 30 -7.72 20.04 5.26
C PHE A 30 -8.79 18.93 5.22
N SER A 31 -8.96 18.24 4.10
CA SER A 31 -9.84 17.08 4.03
C SER A 31 -9.07 15.77 4.27
N ASN A 32 -9.76 14.79 4.85
CA ASN A 32 -9.21 13.46 5.08
C ASN A 32 -9.44 12.58 3.86
N VAL A 33 -8.44 11.78 3.52
CA VAL A 33 -8.52 10.76 2.47
C VAL A 33 -8.05 9.42 3.01
N THR A 34 -8.73 8.37 2.60
CA THR A 34 -8.36 6.99 2.91
C THR A 34 -7.94 6.32 1.61
N LEU A 35 -6.69 5.88 1.54
CA LEU A 35 -6.16 5.10 0.43
C LEU A 35 -6.24 3.62 0.78
N ARG A 36 -6.74 2.82 -0.15
CA ARG A 36 -6.88 1.37 0.00
C ARG A 36 -5.90 0.66 -0.92
N CYS A 37 -5.29 -0.41 -0.44
CA CYS A 37 -4.48 -1.29 -1.27
C CYS A 37 -4.83 -2.74 -0.96
N ALA A 38 -4.92 -3.54 -2.02
CA ALA A 38 -5.06 -4.98 -1.91
C ALA A 38 -4.02 -5.66 -2.80
N ALA A 39 -3.35 -6.67 -2.25
CA ALA A 39 -2.40 -7.48 -2.98
C ALA A 39 -2.60 -8.96 -2.64
N ASN A 40 -2.39 -9.82 -3.62
CA ASN A 40 -2.43 -11.28 -3.47
C ASN A 40 -1.04 -11.87 -3.66
N GLY A 41 -0.72 -12.95 -2.98
CA GLY A 41 0.59 -13.59 -2.99
C GLY A 41 0.63 -14.71 -1.97
N SER A 42 1.58 -15.62 -2.09
CA SER A 42 1.72 -16.75 -1.15
C SER A 42 3.18 -16.90 -0.76
N PRO A 43 3.59 -16.55 0.48
CA PRO A 43 2.74 -16.18 1.62
C PRO A 43 2.09 -14.80 1.44
N ARG A 44 1.05 -14.53 2.25
CA ARG A 44 0.27 -13.28 2.17
C ARG A 44 1.22 -12.07 2.27
N PRO A 45 1.18 -11.13 1.31
CA PRO A 45 2.14 -10.02 1.30
C PRO A 45 1.88 -9.02 2.42
N ASN A 46 2.96 -8.42 2.92
CA ASN A 46 2.88 -7.26 3.79
C ASN A 46 2.70 -5.99 2.92
N ILE A 47 1.66 -5.21 3.20
CA ILE A 47 1.30 -4.02 2.43
C ILE A 47 1.92 -2.80 3.10
N THR A 48 2.73 -2.04 2.34
CA THR A 48 3.33 -0.80 2.82
C THR A 48 3.08 0.35 1.85
N TRP A 49 3.01 1.56 2.41
CA TRP A 49 2.76 2.79 1.65
C TRP A 49 4.03 3.65 1.58
N ARG A 50 4.35 4.09 0.36
CA ARG A 50 5.47 5.01 0.10
C ARG A 50 5.01 6.30 -0.58
N ARG A 51 5.72 7.41 -0.39
CA ARG A 51 5.55 8.60 -1.22
C ARG A 51 6.26 8.40 -2.57
N GLU A 52 5.87 9.17 -3.59
CA GLU A 52 6.40 9.05 -4.96
C GLU A 52 7.92 9.24 -5.03
N TYR A 53 8.48 10.08 -4.16
CA TYR A 53 9.92 10.37 -4.12
C TYR A 53 10.71 9.45 -3.17
N GLY A 54 10.21 8.24 -2.89
CA GLY A 54 10.96 7.21 -2.17
C GLY A 54 11.08 7.39 -0.64
N ALA A 55 10.58 8.50 -0.09
CA ALA A 55 10.46 8.64 1.35
C ALA A 55 9.37 7.69 1.88
N LEU A 56 9.78 6.72 2.70
CA LEU A 56 8.86 5.93 3.51
C LEU A 56 8.05 6.87 4.39
N LEU A 57 6.76 6.60 4.52
CA LEU A 57 5.93 7.31 5.47
C LEU A 57 6.38 6.92 6.87
N GLN A 58 6.94 7.87 7.64
CA GLN A 58 7.10 7.71 9.08
C GLN A 58 5.71 7.80 9.72
N LEU A 59 4.98 6.68 9.72
CA LEU A 59 3.77 6.54 10.53
C LEU A 59 4.23 6.41 12.00
N PRO A 60 3.72 7.23 12.93
CA PRO A 60 3.92 6.99 14.35
C PRO A 60 3.17 5.70 14.73
N ASP A 61 3.94 4.65 14.97
CA ASP A 61 3.55 3.31 15.44
C ASP A 61 2.36 2.63 14.74
N GLY A 62 2.70 1.69 13.85
CA GLY A 62 2.19 0.32 13.95
C GLY A 62 0.71 0.05 13.67
N ARG A 63 -0.02 0.98 13.05
CA ARG A 63 -1.38 0.69 12.55
C ARG A 63 -1.25 0.15 11.14
N GLU A 64 -0.91 -1.13 11.07
CA GLU A 64 -1.06 -1.93 9.85
C GLU A 64 -2.51 -1.76 9.38
N GLY A 65 -2.67 -1.11 8.22
CA GLY A 65 -3.98 -0.77 7.68
C GLY A 65 -4.73 -2.05 7.31
N GLU A 66 -5.94 -2.18 7.85
CA GLU A 66 -6.92 -3.22 7.51
C GLU A 66 -7.43 -3.13 6.06
#